data_AF-A0A1Q8RJX0-F1
#
_entry.id   AF-A0A1Q8RJX0-F1
#
_cell.length_a   1.000
_cell.length_b   1.000
_cell.length_c   1.000
_cell.angle_alpha   90.00
_cell.angle_beta   90.00
_cell.angle_gamma   90.00
#
_symmetry.space_group_name_H-M   'P 1'
#
loop_
_entity.id
_entity.type
_entity.pdbx_description
1 polymer ?
#
loop_
_entity_poly.entity_id
_entity_poly.type
_entity_poly.pdbx_seq_one_letter_code
_entity_poly.pdbx_strand_id
1 'polypeptide(L)'
;MKNHFFKKAAFTVAATAATVVLGNEITSADTYTLQEGDSFFSVAQKYNMDAYELAALNGKEITSLILPGQTLTVNSPAAPADTSQTQAPAAAPAEAAPAEDGNTYPVGQCTWGVKEVASWAGDWWGNGGDWAASAAAQGYSVGNTPAVGSIICWTDGGYGHVAYVTAVGEDGRIQVLESNYKDQQWLDNYRGWFDPNNSGTPGTVSYIYAN
;
A
#
# COMPACT_ATOMS: atom_id res chain seq x y z
N MET A 1 2.94 4.95 -88.17
CA MET A 1 1.91 4.01 -88.68
C MET A 1 1.26 3.31 -87.50
N LYS A 2 -0.08 3.41 -87.42
CA LYS A 2 -1.08 2.49 -86.85
C LYS A 2 -0.76 1.73 -85.54
N ASN A 3 -1.59 2.05 -84.54
CA ASN A 3 -2.05 1.27 -83.39
C ASN A 3 -2.00 -0.26 -83.57
N HIS A 4 -1.84 -0.98 -82.46
CA HIS A 4 -2.87 -1.95 -82.04
C HIS A 4 -2.91 -2.17 -80.52
N PHE A 5 -4.14 -2.10 -80.01
CA PHE A 5 -4.67 -2.44 -78.69
C PHE A 5 -4.26 -3.83 -78.19
N PHE A 6 -4.15 -3.99 -76.85
CA PHE A 6 -4.83 -5.06 -76.10
C PHE A 6 -5.14 -4.59 -74.66
N LYS A 7 -6.11 -5.27 -74.05
CA LYS A 7 -7.11 -4.75 -73.10
C LYS A 7 -6.73 -4.90 -71.61
N LYS A 8 -7.21 -3.92 -70.83
CA LYS A 8 -7.64 -3.91 -69.41
C LYS A 8 -7.40 -5.17 -68.55
N ALA A 9 -6.82 -4.95 -67.37
CA ALA A 9 -7.46 -5.24 -66.09
C ALA A 9 -6.92 -4.28 -65.02
N ALA A 10 -7.82 -3.60 -64.31
CA ALA A 10 -7.52 -2.66 -63.25
C ALA A 10 -7.51 -3.38 -61.90
N PHE A 11 -6.59 -3.01 -61.02
CA PHE A 11 -6.82 -3.02 -59.57
C PHE A 11 -5.96 -1.91 -58.96
N THR A 12 -6.62 -0.86 -58.47
CA THR A 12 -6.00 0.27 -57.81
C THR A 12 -6.13 0.06 -56.31
N VAL A 13 -5.03 0.02 -55.58
CA VAL A 13 -4.99 0.42 -54.16
C VAL A 13 -3.73 1.27 -54.00
N ALA A 14 -3.93 2.55 -53.72
CA ALA A 14 -2.88 3.47 -53.32
C ALA A 14 -2.55 3.22 -51.84
N ALA A 15 -1.29 2.91 -51.54
CA ALA A 15 -0.79 2.87 -50.17
C ALA A 15 -0.17 4.24 -49.85
N THR A 16 -0.88 5.04 -49.06
CA THR A 16 -0.36 6.27 -48.48
C THR A 16 0.58 5.90 -47.33
N ALA A 17 1.87 6.22 -47.44
CA ALA A 17 2.81 6.08 -46.34
C ALA A 17 2.55 7.19 -45.31
N ALA A 18 2.10 6.81 -44.11
CA ALA A 18 2.00 7.71 -42.96
C ALA A 18 3.31 7.66 -42.17
N THR A 19 3.91 8.82 -41.96
CA THR A 19 5.12 9.03 -41.17
C THR A 19 4.82 8.77 -39.69
N VAL A 20 5.55 7.85 -39.06
CA VAL A 20 5.49 7.64 -37.60
C VAL A 20 6.39 8.66 -36.94
N VAL A 21 5.81 9.68 -36.30
CA VAL A 21 6.51 10.46 -35.28
C VAL A 21 6.31 9.72 -33.96
N LEU A 22 7.39 9.15 -33.42
CA LEU A 22 7.41 8.67 -32.03
C LEU A 22 7.43 9.91 -31.13
N GLY A 23 6.25 10.32 -30.65
CA GLY A 23 6.13 11.29 -29.58
C GLY A 23 6.68 10.68 -28.29
N ASN A 24 7.70 11.29 -27.72
CA ASN A 24 8.09 11.06 -26.34
C ASN A 24 7.08 11.83 -25.48
N GLU A 25 6.01 11.16 -25.03
CA GLU A 25 5.04 11.73 -24.11
C GLU A 25 5.77 12.15 -22.83
N ILE A 26 6.04 13.46 -22.70
CA ILE A 26 6.40 14.04 -21.41
C ILE A 26 5.09 14.04 -20.61
N THR A 27 4.91 13.02 -19.77
CA THR A 27 3.88 13.04 -18.74
C THR A 27 4.08 14.29 -17.90
N SER A 28 3.07 15.16 -17.85
CA SER A 28 3.08 16.31 -16.96
C SER A 28 3.10 15.77 -15.53
N ALA A 29 4.15 16.10 -14.77
CA ALA A 29 4.20 15.80 -13.35
C ALA A 29 3.19 16.71 -12.65
N ASP A 30 2.15 16.11 -12.06
CA ASP A 30 1.20 16.81 -11.21
C ASP A 30 1.72 16.80 -9.77
N THR A 31 1.16 17.65 -8.91
CA THR A 31 1.51 17.70 -7.49
C THR A 31 0.29 17.55 -6.61
N TYR A 32 0.43 16.86 -5.50
CA TYR A 32 -0.61 16.65 -4.49
C TYR A 32 -0.13 17.11 -3.11
N THR A 33 -0.91 17.97 -2.44
CA THR A 33 -0.64 18.37 -1.06
C THR A 33 -1.33 17.39 -0.11
N LEU A 34 -0.52 16.70 0.68
CA LEU A 34 -0.95 15.72 1.68
C LEU A 34 -1.92 16.33 2.68
N GLN A 35 -2.99 15.60 2.95
CA GLN A 35 -4.01 15.90 3.96
C GLN A 35 -3.77 15.05 5.21
N GLU A 36 -4.48 15.36 6.29
CA GLU A 36 -4.50 14.52 7.49
C GLU A 36 -5.04 13.12 7.15
N GLY A 37 -4.25 12.10 7.47
CA GLY A 37 -4.57 10.70 7.18
C GLY A 37 -4.04 10.18 5.84
N ASP A 38 -3.37 11.00 5.01
CA ASP A 38 -2.78 10.51 3.76
C ASP A 38 -1.49 9.69 4.00
N SER A 39 -1.29 8.67 3.18
CA SER A 39 -0.06 7.88 3.03
C SER A 39 0.35 7.78 1.56
N PHE A 40 1.52 7.21 1.28
CA PHE A 40 1.88 6.88 -0.10
C PHE A 40 0.87 5.96 -0.77
N PHE A 41 0.25 5.02 -0.04
CA PHE A 41 -0.70 4.09 -0.61
C PHE A 41 -2.01 4.76 -1.00
N SER A 42 -2.59 5.62 -0.15
CA SER A 42 -3.84 6.32 -0.48
C SER A 42 -3.65 7.35 -1.59
N VAL A 43 -2.52 8.06 -1.60
CA VAL A 43 -2.21 8.98 -2.70
C VAL A 43 -1.95 8.22 -3.99
N ALA A 44 -1.14 7.15 -3.96
CA ALA A 44 -0.87 6.36 -5.16
C ALA A 44 -2.15 5.78 -5.76
N GLN A 45 -3.06 5.26 -4.94
CA GLN A 45 -4.39 4.81 -5.41
C GLN A 45 -5.17 5.93 -6.11
N LYS A 46 -5.20 7.13 -5.52
CA LYS A 46 -5.91 8.29 -6.09
C LYS A 46 -5.39 8.67 -7.48
N TYR A 47 -4.10 8.46 -7.73
CA TYR A 47 -3.43 8.77 -8.98
C TYR A 47 -3.15 7.53 -9.86
N ASN A 48 -3.69 6.36 -9.47
CA ASN A 48 -3.47 5.07 -10.15
C ASN A 48 -1.97 4.77 -10.36
N MET A 49 -1.18 4.96 -9.31
CA MET A 49 0.25 4.70 -9.23
C MET A 49 0.51 3.53 -8.28
N ASP A 50 1.70 2.94 -8.37
CA ASP A 50 2.24 2.10 -7.30
C ASP A 50 2.76 2.98 -6.15
N ALA A 51 2.53 2.54 -4.90
CA ALA A 51 2.90 3.32 -3.71
C ALA A 51 4.42 3.42 -3.51
N TYR A 52 5.15 2.36 -3.86
CA TYR A 52 6.62 2.34 -3.81
C TYR A 52 7.19 3.22 -4.91
N GLU A 53 6.61 3.19 -6.11
CA GLU A 53 6.97 4.11 -7.19
C GLU A 53 6.68 5.57 -6.81
N LEU A 54 5.55 5.85 -6.16
CA LEU A 54 5.24 7.18 -5.67
C LEU A 54 6.25 7.65 -4.60
N ALA A 55 6.61 6.79 -3.65
CA ALA A 55 7.61 7.10 -2.64
C ALA A 55 8.97 7.40 -3.29
N ALA A 56 9.42 6.51 -4.18
CA ALA A 56 10.67 6.63 -4.92
C ALA A 56 10.71 7.88 -5.80
N LEU A 57 9.62 8.21 -6.50
CA LEU A 57 9.46 9.44 -7.29
C LEU A 57 9.69 10.70 -6.44
N ASN A 58 9.36 10.62 -5.16
CA ASN A 58 9.50 11.71 -4.20
C ASN A 58 10.79 11.62 -3.37
N GLY A 59 11.71 10.72 -3.72
CA GLY A 59 12.97 10.50 -3.00
C GLY A 59 12.77 10.03 -1.56
N LYS A 60 11.73 9.23 -1.33
CA LYS A 60 11.30 8.73 -0.02
C LYS A 60 11.19 7.21 -0.06
N GLU A 61 11.49 6.57 1.05
CA GLU A 61 11.11 5.17 1.28
C GLU A 61 9.63 5.07 1.65
N ILE A 62 9.00 3.91 1.42
CA ILE A 62 7.59 3.70 1.78
C ILE A 62 7.31 3.91 3.28
N THR A 63 8.34 3.70 4.12
CA THR A 63 8.33 3.89 5.57
C THR A 63 8.61 5.34 6.00
N SER A 64 8.92 6.23 5.05
CA SER A 64 9.21 7.63 5.36
C SER A 64 7.98 8.29 5.96
N LEU A 65 8.18 8.99 7.08
CA LEU A 65 7.13 9.83 7.65
C LEU A 65 6.76 10.95 6.66
N ILE A 66 5.53 10.90 6.18
CA ILE A 66 4.92 12.00 5.45
C ILE A 66 3.92 12.71 6.35
N LEU A 67 3.86 14.04 6.23
CA LEU A 67 3.07 14.89 7.11
C LEU A 67 2.07 15.72 6.30
N PRO A 68 0.89 16.03 6.87
CA PRO A 68 -0.06 16.92 6.24
C PRO A 68 0.60 18.26 5.87
N GLY A 69 0.26 18.78 4.68
CA GLY A 69 0.84 19.99 4.11
C GLY A 69 2.12 19.77 3.29
N GLN A 70 2.73 18.59 3.32
CA GLN A 70 3.81 18.24 2.40
C GLN A 70 3.26 18.02 0.98
N THR A 71 4.04 18.36 -0.04
CA THR A 71 3.66 18.15 -1.44
C THR A 71 4.39 16.95 -2.01
N LEU A 72 3.64 16.02 -2.63
CA LEU A 72 4.16 14.92 -3.41
C LEU A 72 4.02 15.21 -4.90
N THR A 73 5.05 14.90 -5.67
CA THR A 73 4.98 14.75 -7.12
C THR A 73 4.25 13.46 -7.44
N VAL A 74 3.27 13.52 -8.33
CA VAL A 74 2.45 12.40 -8.77
C VAL A 74 2.41 12.37 -10.30
N ASN A 75 2.37 11.19 -10.89
CA ASN A 75 2.29 11.02 -12.33
C ASN A 75 1.09 10.13 -12.64
N SER A 76 0.12 10.62 -13.42
CA SER A 76 -0.94 9.76 -13.96
C SER A 76 -0.44 9.09 -15.26
N PRO A 77 -0.24 7.77 -15.33
CA PRO A 77 -0.28 7.09 -16.61
C PRO A 77 -1.69 7.19 -17.19
N ALA A 78 -1.82 7.41 -18.51
CA ALA A 78 -3.12 7.39 -19.18
C ALA A 78 -3.81 6.03 -18.93
N ALA A 79 -5.00 6.08 -18.34
CA ALA A 79 -5.70 4.93 -17.81
C ALA A 79 -5.99 3.84 -18.85
N PRO A 80 -5.74 2.55 -18.53
CA PRO A 80 -6.62 1.46 -18.93
C PRO A 80 -7.80 1.35 -17.95
N ALA A 81 -8.92 0.86 -18.47
CA ALA A 81 -10.25 0.91 -17.87
C ALA A 81 -10.41 0.28 -16.47
N ASP A 82 -11.20 0.98 -15.67
CA ASP A 82 -12.19 0.51 -14.70
C ASP A 82 -12.17 -1.01 -14.37
N THR A 83 -11.59 -1.34 -13.22
CA THR A 83 -11.95 -2.57 -12.49
C THR A 83 -12.67 -2.20 -11.20
N SER A 84 -13.84 -1.57 -11.33
CA SER A 84 -14.84 -1.62 -10.28
C SER A 84 -15.28 -3.06 -10.02
N GLN A 85 -14.93 -3.52 -8.82
CA GLN A 85 -15.74 -4.37 -7.93
C GLN A 85 -15.89 -5.87 -8.25
N THR A 86 -15.43 -6.67 -7.30
CA THR A 86 -16.32 -7.67 -6.67
C THR A 86 -16.18 -7.53 -5.16
N GLN A 87 -17.27 -7.14 -4.51
CA GLN A 87 -17.44 -7.21 -3.06
C GLN A 87 -17.30 -8.68 -2.63
N ALA A 88 -16.36 -8.97 -1.75
CA ALA A 88 -16.26 -10.25 -1.05
C ALA A 88 -16.67 -10.04 0.42
N PRO A 89 -17.51 -10.90 1.02
CA PRO A 89 -18.10 -10.67 2.33
C PRO A 89 -17.07 -10.60 3.46
N ALA A 90 -17.40 -9.81 4.49
CA ALA A 90 -16.73 -9.80 5.78
C ALA A 90 -16.67 -11.20 6.41
N ALA A 91 -15.47 -11.55 6.91
CA ALA A 91 -15.13 -12.66 7.83
C ALA A 91 -15.44 -14.11 7.38
N ALA A 92 -14.41 -14.85 6.92
CA ALA A 92 -14.16 -16.32 7.06
C ALA A 92 -12.86 -16.70 6.28
N PRO A 93 -12.26 -17.90 6.43
CA PRO A 93 -10.82 -18.13 6.39
C PRO A 93 -10.23 -17.99 5.00
N ALA A 94 -9.23 -17.13 4.83
CA ALA A 94 -8.40 -17.14 3.63
C ALA A 94 -7.35 -18.24 3.77
N GLU A 95 -7.63 -19.37 3.15
CA GLU A 95 -6.60 -20.23 2.61
C GLU A 95 -5.68 -19.36 1.74
N ALA A 96 -4.38 -19.42 2.03
CA ALA A 96 -3.39 -18.43 1.66
C ALA A 96 -3.31 -18.17 0.14
N ALA A 97 -3.48 -16.91 -0.26
CA ALA A 97 -2.80 -16.41 -1.45
C ALA A 97 -1.29 -16.35 -1.16
N PRO A 98 -0.42 -16.63 -2.14
CA PRO A 98 1.01 -16.65 -1.90
C PRO A 98 1.51 -15.26 -1.50
N ALA A 99 2.35 -15.26 -0.47
CA ALA A 99 3.33 -14.25 -0.17
C ALA A 99 4.14 -13.87 -1.42
N GLU A 100 4.04 -12.63 -1.89
CA GLU A 100 4.97 -12.08 -2.88
C GLU A 100 6.14 -11.40 -2.15
N ASP A 101 7.35 -11.56 -2.71
CA ASP A 101 8.63 -10.95 -2.29
C ASP A 101 8.92 -10.90 -0.77
N GLY A 102 9.09 -12.07 -0.16
CA GLY A 102 9.63 -12.18 1.21
C GLY A 102 8.65 -11.84 2.35
N ASN A 103 7.47 -11.29 2.07
CA ASN A 103 6.41 -11.09 3.07
C ASN A 103 5.47 -12.30 3.11
N THR A 104 5.64 -13.14 4.13
CA THR A 104 4.91 -14.41 4.32
C THR A 104 3.44 -14.26 4.73
N TYR A 105 2.96 -13.04 5.00
CA TYR A 105 1.59 -12.80 5.43
C TYR A 105 0.67 -12.51 4.22
N PRO A 106 -0.60 -12.96 4.25
CA PRO A 106 -1.52 -12.75 3.14
C PRO A 106 -1.75 -11.25 2.87
N VAL A 107 -1.61 -10.86 1.60
CA VAL A 107 -1.81 -9.47 1.15
C VAL A 107 -3.13 -8.91 1.67
N GLY A 108 -3.06 -7.68 2.17
CA GLY A 108 -4.21 -6.95 2.69
C GLY A 108 -4.53 -7.21 4.16
N GLN A 109 -3.91 -8.21 4.82
CA GLN A 109 -4.08 -8.42 6.26
C GLN A 109 -3.29 -7.41 7.10
N CYS A 110 -3.69 -7.22 8.36
CA CYS A 110 -2.98 -6.34 9.29
C CYS A 110 -1.51 -6.76 9.47
N THR A 111 -1.28 -8.07 9.52
CA THR A 111 0.05 -8.69 9.61
C THR A 111 0.90 -8.43 8.36
N TRP A 112 0.30 -8.53 7.17
CA TRP A 112 0.95 -8.17 5.92
C TRP A 112 1.36 -6.70 5.93
N GLY A 113 0.42 -5.79 6.24
CA GLY A 113 0.69 -4.36 6.24
C GLY A 113 1.82 -3.97 7.21
N VAL A 114 1.85 -4.56 8.40
CA VAL A 114 2.96 -4.32 9.33
C VAL A 114 4.28 -4.89 8.81
N LYS A 115 4.30 -6.09 8.21
CA LYS A 115 5.53 -6.68 7.67
C LYS A 115 6.12 -5.88 6.49
N GLU A 116 5.29 -5.19 5.71
CA GLU A 116 5.75 -4.27 4.64
C GLU A 116 6.61 -3.12 5.20
N VAL A 117 6.26 -2.58 6.37
CA VAL A 117 6.97 -1.43 6.98
C VAL A 117 7.91 -1.79 8.12
N ALA A 118 7.72 -2.94 8.73
CA ALA A 118 8.58 -3.53 9.75
C ALA A 118 9.16 -4.83 9.22
N SER A 119 10.06 -4.74 8.24
CA SER A 119 10.72 -5.90 7.63
C SER A 119 11.47 -6.79 8.64
N TRP A 120 11.85 -6.22 9.79
CA TRP A 120 12.45 -6.91 10.93
C TRP A 120 11.48 -7.81 11.73
N ALA A 121 10.16 -7.68 11.53
CA ALA A 121 9.18 -8.55 12.13
C ALA A 121 9.38 -9.99 11.64
N GLY A 122 9.11 -10.98 12.48
CA GLY A 122 9.27 -12.38 12.08
C GLY A 122 8.24 -12.79 11.01
N ASP A 123 8.59 -13.78 10.22
CA ASP A 123 7.78 -14.25 9.08
C ASP A 123 6.60 -15.15 9.52
N TRP A 124 6.63 -15.69 10.74
CA TRP A 124 5.67 -16.72 11.17
C TRP A 124 5.15 -16.46 12.58
N TRP A 125 4.77 -15.20 12.88
CA TRP A 125 4.24 -14.81 14.18
C TRP A 125 2.75 -15.08 14.37
N GLY A 126 2.06 -15.55 13.33
CA GLY A 126 0.64 -15.93 13.39
C GLY A 126 -0.29 -14.74 13.18
N ASN A 127 -1.43 -14.76 13.89
CA ASN A 127 -2.41 -13.68 13.84
C ASN A 127 -1.91 -12.46 14.63
N GLY A 128 -2.49 -11.28 14.42
CA GLY A 128 -2.05 -10.07 15.12
C GLY A 128 -2.04 -10.20 16.66
N GLY A 129 -3.02 -10.92 17.22
CA GLY A 129 -3.10 -11.20 18.65
C GLY A 129 -1.97 -12.09 19.20
N ASP A 130 -1.32 -12.88 18.33
CA ASP A 130 -0.24 -13.81 18.67
C ASP A 130 1.14 -13.14 18.61
N TRP A 131 1.28 -12.00 17.92
CA TRP A 131 2.58 -11.40 17.58
C TRP A 131 3.45 -11.07 18.78
N ALA A 132 2.88 -10.49 19.84
CA ALA A 132 3.63 -10.15 21.04
C ALA A 132 4.25 -11.40 21.70
N ALA A 133 3.49 -12.49 21.80
CA ALA A 133 3.98 -13.75 22.37
C ALA A 133 5.03 -14.42 21.46
N SER A 134 4.77 -14.45 20.15
CA SER A 134 5.68 -15.01 19.15
C SER A 134 7.01 -14.25 19.09
N ALA A 135 6.97 -12.93 19.13
CA ALA A 135 8.17 -12.07 19.13
C ALA A 135 8.98 -12.24 20.42
N ALA A 136 8.32 -12.26 21.58
CA ALA A 136 8.98 -12.53 22.87
C ALA A 136 9.66 -13.91 22.88
N ALA A 137 9.01 -14.94 22.32
CA ALA A 137 9.59 -16.28 22.18
C ALA A 137 10.84 -16.31 21.28
N GLN A 138 10.98 -15.34 20.38
CA GLN A 138 12.14 -15.14 19.50
C GLN A 138 13.16 -14.14 20.05
N GLY A 139 12.97 -13.65 21.29
CA GLY A 139 13.92 -12.79 21.98
C GLY A 139 13.77 -11.29 21.71
N TYR A 140 12.70 -10.86 21.04
CA TYR A 140 12.39 -9.43 20.92
C TYR A 140 11.90 -8.88 22.27
N SER A 141 12.23 -7.63 22.54
CA SER A 141 11.68 -6.92 23.69
C SER A 141 10.20 -6.61 23.46
N VAL A 142 9.36 -6.93 24.44
CA VAL A 142 7.92 -6.62 24.45
C VAL A 142 7.58 -5.85 25.71
N GLY A 143 6.84 -4.75 25.58
CA GLY A 143 6.49 -3.87 26.69
C GLY A 143 5.15 -3.16 26.49
N ASN A 144 4.88 -2.17 27.33
CA ASN A 144 3.61 -1.44 27.35
C ASN A 144 3.77 0.07 27.06
N THR A 145 4.97 0.50 26.66
CA THR A 145 5.26 1.90 26.33
C THR A 145 5.29 2.08 24.82
N PRO A 146 4.47 2.96 24.23
CA PRO A 146 4.53 3.25 22.81
C PRO A 146 5.88 3.87 22.45
N ALA A 147 6.44 3.47 21.31
CA ALA A 147 7.66 4.04 20.75
C ALA A 147 7.51 4.12 19.23
N VAL A 148 8.00 5.20 18.62
CA VAL A 148 8.03 5.29 17.15
C VAL A 148 8.86 4.12 16.61
N GLY A 149 8.31 3.43 15.61
CA GLY A 149 8.90 2.26 15.00
C GLY A 149 8.61 0.93 15.71
N SER A 150 7.88 0.93 16.82
CA SER A 150 7.40 -0.30 17.45
C SER A 150 6.16 -0.85 16.74
N ILE A 151 5.90 -2.14 16.94
CA ILE A 151 4.65 -2.78 16.49
C ILE A 151 3.71 -2.83 17.69
N ILE A 152 2.56 -2.16 17.61
CA ILE A 152 1.50 -2.30 18.59
C ILE A 152 0.69 -3.58 18.30
N CYS A 153 0.43 -4.37 19.34
CA CYS A 153 -0.38 -5.59 19.28
C CYS A 153 -1.60 -5.44 20.20
N TRP A 154 -2.79 -5.72 19.67
CA TRP A 154 -4.02 -5.88 20.45
C TRP A 154 -4.35 -7.37 20.58
N THR A 155 -4.10 -7.95 21.75
CA THR A 155 -4.33 -9.37 22.04
C THR A 155 -5.69 -9.58 22.70
N ASP A 156 -6.65 -10.14 21.98
CA ASP A 156 -8.04 -10.36 22.42
C ASP A 156 -8.38 -11.83 22.70
N GLY A 157 -7.42 -12.74 22.54
CA GLY A 157 -7.63 -14.20 22.62
C GLY A 157 -8.23 -14.81 21.34
N GLY A 158 -8.42 -14.00 20.30
CA GLY A 158 -8.78 -14.40 18.94
C GLY A 158 -7.72 -13.93 17.94
N TYR A 159 -8.17 -13.35 16.82
CA TYR A 159 -7.25 -12.87 15.78
C TYR A 159 -6.42 -11.67 16.22
N GLY A 160 -6.93 -10.84 17.12
CA GLY A 160 -6.34 -9.58 17.51
C GLY A 160 -6.12 -8.63 16.33
N HIS A 161 -5.21 -7.68 16.53
CA HIS A 161 -4.81 -6.71 15.50
C HIS A 161 -3.39 -6.25 15.73
N VAL A 162 -2.70 -5.83 14.67
CA VAL A 162 -1.37 -5.22 14.74
C VAL A 162 -1.28 -3.99 13.86
N ALA A 163 -0.47 -3.03 14.28
CA ALA A 163 -0.16 -1.83 13.53
C ALA A 163 1.27 -1.35 13.81
N TYR A 164 1.82 -0.51 12.93
CA TYR A 164 3.15 0.07 13.06
C TYR A 164 3.07 1.50 13.61
N VAL A 165 3.74 1.79 14.72
CA VAL A 165 3.68 3.11 15.38
C VAL A 165 4.53 4.13 14.64
N THR A 166 3.91 5.21 14.14
CA THR A 166 4.60 6.27 13.39
C THR A 166 4.80 7.55 14.18
N ALA A 167 4.01 7.78 15.23
CA ALA A 167 4.16 8.93 16.12
C ALA A 167 3.68 8.61 17.54
N VAL A 168 4.31 9.23 18.54
CA VAL A 168 3.92 9.15 19.95
C VAL A 168 3.85 10.57 20.51
N GLY A 169 2.69 10.96 21.03
CA GLY A 169 2.44 12.25 21.66
C GLY A 169 2.82 12.24 23.13
N GLU A 170 3.05 13.43 23.70
CA GLU A 170 3.35 13.60 25.14
C GLU A 170 2.19 13.14 26.04
N ASP A 171 0.97 13.13 25.51
CA ASP A 171 -0.25 12.68 26.19
C ASP A 171 -0.49 11.16 26.06
N GLY A 172 0.45 10.44 25.45
CA GLY A 172 0.36 8.99 25.25
C GLY A 172 -0.50 8.56 24.06
N ARG A 173 -1.07 9.50 23.29
CA ARG A 173 -1.72 9.19 22.02
C ARG A 173 -0.69 8.79 20.99
N ILE A 174 -1.10 7.98 20.02
CA ILE A 174 -0.24 7.52 18.94
C ILE A 174 -0.87 7.77 17.58
N GLN A 175 -0.03 7.77 16.54
CA GLN A 175 -0.45 7.50 15.16
C GLN A 175 0.16 6.18 14.72
N VAL A 176 -0.53 5.49 13.82
CA VAL A 176 -0.08 4.20 13.29
C VAL A 176 -0.27 4.12 11.78
N LEU A 177 0.54 3.28 11.13
CA LEU A 177 0.21 2.69 9.83
C LEU A 177 -0.35 1.29 10.08
N GLU A 178 -1.46 0.97 9.46
CA GLU A 178 -2.09 -0.35 9.59
C GLU A 178 -2.80 -0.75 8.30
N SER A 179 -3.03 -2.04 8.16
CA SER A 179 -3.84 -2.63 7.09
C SER A 179 -4.99 -3.41 7.69
N ASN A 180 -6.04 -3.61 6.91
CA ASN A 180 -7.28 -4.27 7.31
C ASN A 180 -8.00 -3.61 8.49
N TYR A 181 -7.95 -2.28 8.60
CA TYR A 181 -8.76 -1.55 9.58
C TYR A 181 -10.10 -1.16 8.94
N LYS A 182 -11.21 -1.65 9.51
CA LYS A 182 -12.58 -1.44 8.97
C LYS A 182 -12.66 -1.79 7.48
N ASP A 183 -12.13 -2.97 7.13
CA ASP A 183 -12.11 -3.53 5.77
C ASP A 183 -11.25 -2.76 4.74
N GLN A 184 -10.41 -1.83 5.20
CA GLN A 184 -9.46 -1.12 4.35
C GLN A 184 -8.13 -1.87 4.34
N GLN A 185 -7.89 -2.62 3.27
CA GLN A 185 -6.78 -3.59 3.14
C GLN A 185 -5.46 -2.97 2.66
N TRP A 186 -5.40 -1.65 2.50
CA TRP A 186 -4.16 -0.98 2.11
C TRP A 186 -3.43 -0.55 3.38
N LEU A 187 -2.14 -0.23 3.28
CA LEU A 187 -1.42 0.30 4.42
C LEU A 187 -1.66 1.81 4.52
N ASP A 188 -2.31 2.27 5.58
CA ASP A 188 -2.58 3.71 5.75
C ASP A 188 -2.67 4.12 7.22
N ASN A 189 -2.75 5.42 7.45
CA ASN A 189 -3.07 6.01 8.75
C ASN A 189 -4.57 6.29 8.86
N TYR A 190 -5.33 5.26 9.20
CA TYR A 190 -6.79 5.34 9.26
C TYR A 190 -7.35 6.07 10.48
N ARG A 191 -6.55 6.20 11.54
CA ARG A 191 -7.03 6.68 12.85
C ARG A 191 -6.59 8.10 13.18
N GLY A 192 -5.55 8.61 12.51
CA GLY A 192 -4.86 9.81 12.95
C GLY A 192 -4.33 9.63 14.39
N TRP A 193 -4.39 10.69 15.20
CA TRP A 193 -4.07 10.59 16.63
C TRP A 193 -5.18 9.88 17.41
N PHE A 194 -4.86 8.83 18.16
CA PHE A 194 -5.82 8.12 19.00
C PHE A 194 -5.20 7.58 20.29
N ASP A 195 -6.05 7.27 21.28
CA ASP A 195 -5.65 6.54 22.49
C ASP A 195 -5.66 5.03 22.19
N PRO A 196 -4.51 4.34 22.22
CA PRO A 196 -4.44 2.92 21.89
C PRO A 196 -5.25 2.04 22.84
N ASN A 197 -5.44 2.45 24.09
CA ASN A 197 -6.18 1.72 25.12
C ASN A 197 -7.70 1.93 25.03
N ASN A 198 -8.14 2.95 24.28
CA ASN A 198 -9.55 3.26 24.06
C ASN A 198 -9.84 3.48 22.57
N SER A 199 -9.32 2.58 21.74
CA SER A 199 -9.29 2.71 20.28
C SER A 199 -10.48 2.07 19.56
N GLY A 200 -11.34 1.36 20.29
CA GLY A 200 -12.38 0.49 19.73
C GLY A 200 -11.85 -0.83 19.14
N THR A 201 -10.53 -1.04 19.11
CA THR A 201 -9.92 -2.34 18.81
C THR A 201 -9.90 -3.19 20.09
N PRO A 202 -10.57 -4.36 20.10
CA PRO A 202 -10.56 -5.25 21.26
C PRO A 202 -9.16 -5.78 21.57
N GLY A 203 -8.88 -6.01 22.84
CA GLY A 203 -7.67 -6.70 23.28
C GLY A 203 -6.75 -5.87 24.18
N THR A 204 -5.80 -6.56 24.79
CA THR A 204 -4.76 -5.95 25.63
C THR A 204 -3.66 -5.39 24.74
N VAL A 205 -3.26 -4.15 24.99
CA VAL A 205 -2.21 -3.45 24.23
C VAL A 205 -0.82 -3.84 24.73
N SER A 206 0.05 -4.20 23.80
CA SER A 206 1.49 -4.34 24.01
C SER A 206 2.26 -3.82 22.79
N TYR A 207 3.57 -3.62 22.94
CA TYR A 207 4.45 -3.12 21.90
C TYR A 207 5.66 -4.04 21.75
N ILE A 208 5.97 -4.44 20.52
CA ILE A 208 7.20 -5.15 20.15
C ILE A 208 8.19 -4.11 19.65
N TYR A 209 9.41 -4.12 20.21
CA TYR A 209 10.46 -3.20 19.83
C TYR A 209 11.44 -3.87 18.86
N ALA A 210 11.92 -3.11 17.88
CA ALA A 210 13.07 -3.54 17.07
C ALA A 210 14.30 -3.73 17.98
N ASN A 211 15.10 -4.75 17.68
CA ASN A 211 16.35 -5.04 18.41
C ASN A 211 17.50 -4.13 17.95
#